data_AF-A0A5J4DVT5-F1
#
_entry.id   AF-A0A5J4DVT5-F1
#
_cell.length_a   1.000
_cell.length_b   1.000
_cell.length_c   1.000
_cell.angle_alpha   90.00
_cell.angle_beta   90.00
_cell.angle_gamma   90.00
#
_symmetry.space_group_name_H-M   'P 1'
#
loop_
_entity.id
_entity.type
_entity.pdbx_description
1 polymer ?
#
loop_
_entity_poly.entity_id
_entity_poly.type
_entity_poly.pdbx_seq_one_letter_code
_entity_poly.pdbx_strand_id
1 'polypeptide(L)' 'MGSEILGIVAYDSMKKFGKTKSHQIDTTSKTVAIVSNTVINVIEGKFYNDVVDWLSLISEKNDLKKFFSY' A
#
# COMPACT_ATOMS: atom_id res chain seq x y z
N MET A 1 -15.12 6.17 2.46
CA MET A 1 -15.09 5.36 1.22
C MET A 1 -13.69 5.11 0.68
N GLY A 2 -12.87 6.07 0.26
CA GLY A 2 -11.58 5.81 -0.40
C GLY A 2 -10.45 5.20 0.43
N SER A 3 -10.28 5.64 1.68
CA SER A 3 -9.32 5.05 2.63
C SER A 3 -9.78 3.66 3.09
N GLU A 4 -11.09 3.51 3.18
CA GLU A 4 -11.76 2.22 3.32
C GLU A 4 -11.48 1.33 2.11
N ILE A 5 -11.61 1.83 0.88
CA ILE A 5 -11.35 1.09 -0.36
C ILE A 5 -9.89 0.62 -0.45
N LEU A 6 -8.93 1.46 -0.08
CA LEU A 6 -7.50 1.06 -0.06
C LEU A 6 -7.18 0.05 1.04
N GLY A 7 -7.72 0.27 2.24
CA GLY A 7 -7.64 -0.71 3.33
C GLY A 7 -8.33 -2.04 2.98
N ILE A 8 -9.48 -1.98 2.30
CA ILE A 8 -10.28 -3.13 1.84
C ILE A 8 -9.55 -3.86 0.73
N VAL A 9 -8.98 -3.19 -0.27
CA VAL A 9 -8.24 -3.87 -1.35
C VAL A 9 -7.00 -4.57 -0.80
N ALA A 10 -6.24 -3.92 0.08
CA ALA A 10 -5.10 -4.55 0.75
C ALA A 10 -5.55 -5.71 1.63
N TYR A 11 -6.61 -5.53 2.42
CA TYR A 11 -7.19 -6.54 3.30
C TYR A 11 -7.72 -7.75 2.52
N ASP A 12 -8.50 -7.52 1.47
CA ASP A 12 -9.09 -8.55 0.61
C ASP A 12 -8.00 -9.32 -0.13
N SER A 13 -6.96 -8.63 -0.61
CA SER A 13 -5.79 -9.28 -1.22
C SER A 13 -5.09 -10.19 -0.21
N MET A 14 -4.81 -9.69 1.00
CA MET A 14 -4.21 -10.50 2.07
C MET A 14 -5.10 -11.66 2.51
N LYS A 15 -6.42 -11.48 2.53
CA LYS A 15 -7.40 -12.52 2.86
C LYS A 15 -7.48 -13.60 1.79
N LYS A 16 -7.41 -13.23 0.51
CA LYS A 16 -7.55 -14.16 -0.63
C LYS A 16 -6.25 -14.88 -0.96
N PHE A 17 -5.13 -14.17 -0.98
CA PHE A 17 -3.83 -14.70 -1.42
C PHE A 17 -2.90 -15.04 -0.27
N GLY A 18 -3.20 -14.56 0.94
CA GLY A 18 -2.40 -14.78 2.15
C GLY A 18 -1.42 -13.63 2.41
N LYS A 19 -1.12 -13.40 3.70
CA LYS A 19 -0.24 -12.31 4.16
C LYS A 19 1.21 -12.42 3.67
N THR A 20 1.67 -13.65 3.37
CA THR A 20 3.04 -13.90 2.90
C THR A 20 3.20 -13.81 1.38
N LYS A 21 2.08 -13.75 0.65
CA LYS A 21 2.06 -13.64 -0.82
C LYS A 21 1.52 -12.29 -1.30
N SER A 22 1.13 -11.42 -0.37
CA SER A 22 0.57 -10.10 -0.65
C SER A 22 1.46 -9.04 -0.03
N HIS A 23 2.00 -8.17 -0.87
CA HIS A 23 2.92 -7.13 -0.45
C HIS A 23 2.42 -5.75 -0.84
N GLN A 24 2.58 -4.80 0.08
CA GLN A 24 2.41 -3.39 -0.21
C GLN A 24 3.79 -2.79 -0.46
N ILE A 25 3.88 -1.91 -1.46
CA ILE A 25 5.11 -1.19 -1.81
C ILE A 25 4.75 0.29 -1.83
N ASP A 26 5.34 1.08 -0.94
CA ASP A 26 5.23 2.53 -1.04
C ASP A 26 6.14 3.02 -2.17
N THR A 27 5.62 3.89 -3.03
CA THR A 27 6.36 4.49 -4.15
C THR A 27 6.56 6.00 -3.97
N THR A 28 6.03 6.57 -2.88
CA THR A 28 6.10 8.00 -2.57
C THR A 28 7.56 8.46 -2.54
N SER A 29 7.89 9.45 -3.37
CA SER A 29 9.25 10.01 -3.46
C SER A 29 10.35 9.01 -3.83
N LYS A 30 10.01 7.81 -4.34
CA LYS A 30 10.98 6.82 -4.81
C LYS A 30 11.15 6.92 -6.34
N THR A 31 12.36 6.69 -6.82
CA THR A 31 12.63 6.61 -8.26
C THR A 31 12.17 5.26 -8.82
N VAL A 32 11.94 5.20 -10.13
CA VAL A 32 11.57 3.95 -10.82
C VAL A 32 12.60 2.85 -10.55
N ALA A 33 13.90 3.17 -10.54
CA ALA A 33 14.95 2.19 -10.27
C ALA A 33 14.83 1.58 -8.86
N ILE A 34 14.54 2.41 -7.85
CA ILE A 34 14.33 1.94 -6.47
C ILE A 34 13.11 1.01 -6.41
N VAL A 35 11.98 1.43 -7.00
CA VAL A 35 10.74 0.65 -6.99
C VAL A 35 10.93 -0.69 -7.71
N SER A 36 11.56 -0.70 -8.88
CA SER A 36 11.85 -1.95 -9.62
C SER A 36 12.71 -2.91 -8.81
N ASN A 37 13.74 -2.40 -8.12
CA ASN A 37 14.57 -3.23 -7.25
C ASN A 37 13.78 -3.78 -6.04
N THR A 38 12.87 -2.99 -5.47
CA THR A 38 11.95 -3.46 -4.43
C THR A 38 11.06 -4.60 -4.92
N VAL A 39 10.52 -4.51 -6.13
CA VAL A 39 9.71 -5.59 -6.73
C VAL A 39 10.53 -6.87 -6.90
N ILE A 40 11.77 -6.76 -7.37
CA ILE A 40 12.67 -7.91 -7.49
C ILE A 40 12.91 -8.56 -6.11
N ASN A 41 13.19 -7.75 -5.08
CA ASN A 41 13.37 -8.25 -3.72
C ASN A 41 12.13 -8.97 -3.16
N VAL A 42 10.92 -8.52 -3.52
CA VAL A 42 9.68 -9.21 -3.16
C VAL A 42 9.62 -10.60 -3.79
N ILE A 43 9.91 -10.70 -5.08
CA ILE A 43 9.90 -11.99 -5.81
C ILE A 43 10.97 -12.95 -5.27
N GLU A 44 12.13 -12.42 -4.88
CA GLU A 44 13.22 -13.21 -4.27
C GLU A 44 12.97 -13.57 -2.80
N GLY A 45 11.88 -13.10 -2.18
CA GLY A 45 11.58 -13.35 -0.76
C GLY A 45 12.50 -12.60 0.22
N LYS A 46 13.21 -11.58 -0.26
CA LYS A 46 14.12 -10.73 0.53
C LYS A 46 13.47 -9.44 1.04
N PHE A 47 12.15 -9.30 0.87
CA PHE A 47 11.41 -8.10 1.23
C PHE A 47 10.61 -8.29 2.52
N TYR A 48 10.90 -7.44 3.50
CA TYR A 48 10.13 -7.31 4.72
C TYR A 48 9.13 -6.17 4.53
N ASN A 49 7.92 -6.54 4.11
CA ASN A 49 6.75 -5.71 3.81
C ASN A 49 6.80 -4.23 4.23
N ASP A 50 6.48 -3.30 3.32
CA ASP A 50 6.19 -1.92 3.72
C ASP A 50 4.83 -1.88 4.44
N VAL A 51 4.79 -1.22 5.60
CA VAL A 51 3.53 -0.87 6.29
C VAL A 51 3.16 0.55 5.89
N VAL A 52 2.13 0.68 5.04
CA VAL A 52 1.64 1.98 4.59
C VAL A 52 0.46 2.41 5.46
N ASP A 53 0.63 3.51 6.19
CA ASP A 53 -0.46 4.17 6.92
C ASP A 53 -1.24 5.10 5.98
N TRP A 54 -2.19 4.50 5.26
CA TRP A 54 -3.07 5.20 4.33
C TRP A 54 -3.91 6.28 4.98
N LEU A 55 -4.29 6.11 6.25
CA LEU A 55 -5.16 7.07 6.94
C LEU A 55 -4.41 8.36 7.25
N SER A 56 -3.19 8.24 7.78
CA SER A 56 -2.32 9.38 8.03
C SER A 56 -1.99 10.12 6.73
N LEU A 57 -1.67 9.41 5.65
CA LEU A 57 -1.38 10.02 4.33
C LEU A 57 -2.57 10.82 3.77
N ILE A 58 -3.80 10.31 3.90
CA ILE A 58 -4.99 10.99 3.42
C ILE A 58 -5.34 12.20 4.29
N SER A 59 -5.11 12.09 5.61
CA SER A 59 -5.26 13.19 6.56
C SER A 59 -4.31 14.35 6.23
N GLU A 60 -3.02 14.06 6.04
CA GLU A 60 -2.01 15.07 5.73
C GLU A 60 -2.26 15.79 4.39
N LYS A 61 -2.79 15.08 3.39
CA LYS A 61 -3.12 15.68 2.08
C LYS A 61 -4.44 16.45 2.08
N ASN A 62 -5.13 16.54 3.22
CA ASN A 62 -6.44 17.16 3.37
C ASN A 62 -7.51 16.54 2.43
N ASP A 63 -7.27 15.30 2.00
CA ASP A 63 -8.10 14.56 1.04
C ASP A 63 -9.22 13.77 1.76
N LEU A 64 -9.36 13.94 3.08
CA LEU A 64 -10.41 13.29 3.86
C LEU A 64 -11.80 13.54 3.29
N LYS A 65 -12.12 14.76 2.85
CA LYS A 65 -13.42 15.08 2.22
C LYS A 65 -13.62 14.39 0.87
N LYS A 66 -12.55 14.13 0.13
CA LYS A 66 -12.59 13.44 -1.17
C LYS A 66 -12.84 11.95 -1.01
N PHE A 67 -12.31 11.35 0.05
CA PHE A 67 -12.42 9.92 0.29
C PHE A 67 -13.48 9.53 1.33
N PHE A 68 -13.98 10.46 2.13
CA PHE A 68 -15.04 10.25 3.13
C PHE A 68 -16.20 11.24 2.99
N SER A 69 -16.45 11.78 1.79
CA SER A 69 -17.73 12.45 1.54
C SER A 69 -18.86 11.43 1.71
N TYR A 70 -19.79 11.77 2.60
CA TYR A 70 -21.05 11.06 2.82
C TYR A 70 -22.06 11.41 1.71
#